data_AF-A0A5D0MUT3-F1
#
_entry.id   AF-A0A5D0MUT3-F1
#
_cell.length_a   1.000
_cell.length_b   1.000
_cell.length_c   1.000
_cell.angle_alpha   90.00
_cell.angle_beta   90.00
_cell.angle_gamma   90.00
#
_symmetry.space_group_name_H-M   'P 1'
#
loop_
_entity.id
_entity.type
_entity.pdbx_description
1 polymer ?
#
loop_
_entity_poly.entity_id
_entity_poly.type
_entity_poly.pdbx_seq_one_letter_code
_entity_poly.pdbx_strand_id
1 'polypeptide(L)' 'MAVPEGSGALLVSHGGCIEPALVACLPQADHPSWGLSSGHCDGARLIFDNGHFVDARLHRAPDPSRLG' A
#
# COMPACT_ATOMS: atom_id res chain seq x y z
N MET A 1 -6.67 16.38 12.28
CA MET A 1 -5.55 16.90 11.48
C MET A 1 -5.65 16.26 10.11
N ALA A 2 -5.65 17.05 9.04
CA ALA A 2 -5.71 16.55 7.66
C ALA A 2 -4.31 16.52 7.05
N VAL A 3 -4.09 15.69 6.03
CA VAL A 3 -2.86 15.70 5.23
C VAL A 3 -2.96 16.88 4.25
N PRO A 4 -1.97 17.78 4.19
CA PRO A 4 -1.99 18.88 3.22
C PRO A 4 -1.97 18.39 1.78
N GLU A 5 -2.54 19.19 0.87
CA GLU A 5 -2.51 18.91 -0.57
C GLU A 5 -1.06 18.76 -1.07
N GLY A 6 -0.84 17.84 -1.99
CA GLY A 6 0.51 17.52 -2.52
C GLY A 6 1.50 16.90 -1.52
N SER A 7 1.06 16.59 -0.29
CA SER A 7 1.88 15.94 0.73
C SER A 7 1.57 14.44 0.86
N GLY A 8 2.37 13.73 1.66
CA GLY A 8 2.15 12.31 1.96
C GLY A 8 1.99 12.05 3.45
N ALA A 9 1.34 10.93 3.77
CA ALA A 9 1.31 10.36 5.12
C ALA A 9 1.84 8.93 5.08
N LEU A 10 2.38 8.48 6.21
CA LEU A 10 2.77 7.09 6.42
C LEU A 10 1.85 6.47 7.48
N LEU A 11 1.18 5.38 7.09
CA LEU A 11 0.42 4.55 8.00
C LEU A 11 1.21 3.26 8.25
N VAL A 12 1.50 2.97 9.52
CA VAL A 12 2.11 1.70 9.94
C VAL A 12 1.07 0.92 10.73
N SER A 13 0.82 -0.32 10.32
CA SER A 13 -0.16 -1.20 10.94
C SER A 13 0.22 -2.67 10.74
N HIS A 14 -0.67 -3.58 11.15
CA HIS A 14 -0.52 -5.01 10.94
C HIS A 14 -1.02 -5.41 9.55
N GLY A 15 -0.42 -6.46 8.96
CA GLY A 15 -0.76 -6.94 7.61
C GLY A 15 -2.25 -7.23 7.43
N GLY A 16 -2.91 -7.80 8.44
CA GLY A 16 -4.35 -8.09 8.43
C GLY A 16 -5.26 -6.87 8.29
N CYS A 17 -4.76 -5.64 8.52
CA CYS A 17 -5.50 -4.40 8.30
C CYS A 17 -5.14 -3.74 6.96
N ILE A 18 -3.89 -3.89 6.50
CA ILE A 18 -3.38 -3.18 5.32
C ILE A 18 -4.00 -3.73 4.03
N GLU A 19 -4.04 -5.05 3.87
CA GLU A 19 -4.53 -5.66 2.62
C GLU A 19 -6.02 -5.38 2.37
N PRO A 20 -6.93 -5.52 3.35
CA PRO A 20 -8.34 -5.14 3.16
C PRO A 20 -8.52 -3.63 2.92
N ALA A 21 -7.72 -2.79 3.57
CA ALA A 21 -7.77 -1.34 3.36
C ALA A 21 -7.35 -0.97 1.93
N LEU A 22 -6.32 -1.60 1.38
CA LEU A 22 -5.90 -1.38 -0.02
C LEU A 22 -6.99 -1.78 -1.01
N VAL A 23 -7.66 -2.92 -0.80
CA VAL A 23 -8.80 -3.34 -1.62
C VAL A 23 -9.96 -2.34 -1.51
N ALA A 24 -10.24 -1.83 -0.30
CA ALA A 24 -11.29 -0.82 -0.11
C ALA A 24 -10.96 0.52 -0.77
N CYS A 25 -9.68 0.92 -0.81
CA CYS A 25 -9.22 2.11 -1.52
C CYS A 25 -9.37 1.96 -3.05
N LEU A 26 -9.10 0.77 -3.59
CA LEU A 26 -9.10 0.49 -5.03
C LEU A 26 -9.89 -0.78 -5.37
N PRO A 27 -11.23 -0.75 -5.24
CA PRO A 27 -12.05 -1.94 -5.36
C PRO A 27 -12.10 -2.51 -6.79
N GLN A 28 -11.76 -1.71 -7.79
CA GLN A 28 -11.77 -2.09 -9.21
C GLN A 28 -10.37 -2.35 -9.78
N ALA A 29 -9.32 -2.33 -8.94
CA ALA A 29 -7.97 -2.65 -9.40
C ALA A 29 -7.84 -4.14 -9.76
N ASP A 30 -6.86 -4.45 -10.60
CA ASP A 30 -6.47 -5.83 -10.91
C ASP A 30 -5.73 -6.46 -9.73
N HIS A 31 -6.47 -6.87 -8.70
CA HIS A 31 -5.90 -7.48 -7.48
C HIS A 31 -5.07 -8.75 -7.77
N PRO A 32 -5.41 -9.61 -8.76
CA PRO A 32 -4.52 -10.70 -9.14
C PRO A 32 -3.09 -10.26 -9.50
N SER A 33 -2.91 -9.08 -10.11
CA SER A 33 -1.59 -8.54 -10.47
C SER A 33 -0.73 -8.12 -9.26
N TRP A 34 -1.31 -8.02 -8.06
CA TRP A 34 -0.64 -7.59 -6.83
C TRP A 34 0.29 -8.66 -6.25
N GLY A 35 0.15 -9.91 -6.73
CA GLY A 35 1.00 -11.03 -6.33
C GLY A 35 0.63 -11.61 -4.98
N LEU A 36 1.63 -12.17 -4.28
CA LEU A 36 1.44 -12.86 -3.00
C LEU A 36 1.07 -11.88 -1.87
N SER A 37 0.57 -12.42 -0.76
CA SER A 37 0.29 -11.65 0.45
C SER A 37 1.52 -10.88 0.95
N SER A 38 1.28 -9.78 1.66
CA SER A 38 2.31 -8.90 2.20
C SER A 38 3.07 -9.57 3.33
N GLY A 39 4.40 -9.60 3.22
CA GLY A 39 5.32 -10.02 4.28
C GLY A 39 5.54 -8.94 5.34
N HIS A 40 6.43 -9.22 6.29
CA HIS A 40 6.85 -8.21 7.27
C HIS A 40 7.52 -7.04 6.56
N CYS A 41 7.13 -5.82 6.93
CA CYS A 41 7.63 -4.58 6.35
C CYS A 41 7.34 -4.38 4.85
N ASP A 42 6.56 -5.25 4.22
CA ASP A 42 5.93 -4.92 2.93
C ASP A 42 4.93 -3.79 3.12
N GLY A 43 4.63 -3.08 2.03
CA GLY A 43 3.64 -2.03 2.04
C GLY A 43 3.23 -1.62 0.64
N ALA A 44 2.51 -0.52 0.55
CA ALA A 44 2.09 0.05 -0.72
C ALA A 44 2.15 1.57 -0.66
N ARG A 45 2.39 2.19 -1.81
CA ARG A 45 2.16 3.60 -2.04
C ARG A 45 0.82 3.76 -2.76
N LEU A 46 -0.11 4.45 -2.12
CA LEU A 46 -1.35 4.90 -2.74
C LEU A 46 -1.16 6.28 -3.36
N ILE A 47 -1.77 6.51 -4.50
CA ILE A 47 -1.94 7.84 -5.09
C ILE A 47 -3.38 8.28 -4.85
N PHE A 48 -3.54 9.47 -4.29
CA PHE A 48 -4.83 10.11 -4.06
C PHE A 48 -4.87 11.40 -4.87
N ASP A 49 -5.88 11.54 -5.72
CA ASP A 49 -6.08 12.70 -6.58
C ASP A 49 -7.56 13.06 -6.62
N ASN A 50 -7.87 14.35 -6.54
CA ASN A 50 -9.23 14.88 -6.64
C ASN A 50 -10.28 14.16 -5.76
N GLY A 51 -9.90 13.74 -4.54
CA GLY A 51 -10.81 13.07 -3.61
C GLY A 51 -10.91 11.55 -3.78
N HIS A 52 -10.14 10.96 -4.69
CA HIS A 52 -10.20 9.55 -5.04
C HIS A 52 -8.82 8.88 -4.98
N PHE A 53 -8.78 7.60 -4.60
CA PHE A 53 -7.61 6.77 -4.82
C PHE A 53 -7.57 6.35 -6.29
N VAL A 54 -6.41 6.51 -6.94
CA VAL A 54 -6.27 6.30 -8.38
C VAL A 54 -5.22 5.27 -8.74
N ASP A 55 -4.27 4.96 -7.85
CA ASP A 55 -3.23 3.97 -8.10
C ASP A 55 -2.67 3.38 -6.79
N ALA A 56 -2.13 2.17 -6.87
CA ALA A 56 -1.37 1.51 -5.82
C ALA A 56 -0.11 0.85 -6.38
N ARG A 57 1.05 1.22 -5.84
CA ARG A 57 2.31 0.52 -6.07
C ARG A 57 2.70 -0.28 -4.84
N LEU A 58 2.78 -1.60 -4.97
CA LEU A 58 3.29 -2.46 -3.91
C LEU A 58 4.81 -2.36 -3.77
N HIS A 59 5.27 -2.37 -2.53
CA HIS A 59 6.66 -2.36 -2.14
C HIS A 59 6.93 -3.58 -1.28
N ARG A 60 7.92 -4.38 -1.69
CA ARG A 60 8.37 -5.55 -0.95
C ARG A 60 9.61 -5.19 -0.16
N ALA A 61 9.64 -5.58 1.11
CA ALA A 61 10.84 -5.46 1.91
C ALA A 61 11.98 -6.27 1.27
N PRO A 62 13.23 -5.80 1.35
CA PRO A 62 14.37 -6.60 0.96
C PRO A 62 14.33 -7.92 1.72
N ASP A 63 14.58 -9.02 1.00
CA ASP A 63 14.73 -10.32 1.64
C ASP A 63 15.94 -10.25 2.60
N PRO A 64 15.75 -10.42 3.92
CA PRO A 64 16.84 -10.33 4.88
C PRO A 64 17.90 -11.41 4.66
N SER A 65 17.58 -12.51 3.96
CA SER A 65 18.56 -13.52 3.54
C SER A 65 19.50 -13.06 2.43
N ARG A 66 19.23 -11.91 1.79
CA ARG A 66 20.03 -11.32 0.69
C ARG A 66 20.88 -10.12 1.12
N LEU A 67 20.81 -9.71 2.39
CA LEU A 67 21.57 -8.59 2.96
C LEU A 67 22.89 -9.04 3.62
N GLY A 68 23.45 -10.18 3.18
CA GLY A 68 24.70 -10.76 3.68
C GLY A 68 25.89 -9.83 3.56
#